data_AF-A0A8T4ZZN6-F1
#
_entry.id   AF-A0A8T4ZZN6-F1
#
_cell.length_a   1.000
_cell.length_b   1.000
_cell.length_c   1.000
_cell.angle_alpha   90.00
_cell.angle_beta   90.00
_cell.angle_gamma   90.00
#
_symmetry.space_group_name_H-M   'P 1'
#
loop_
_entity.id
_entity.type
_entity.pdbx_description
1 polymer ?
#
loop_
_entity_poly.entity_id
_entity_poly.type
_entity_poly.pdbx_seq_one_letter_code
_entity_poly.pdbx_strand_id
1 'polypeptide(L)'
;MRLLMVHLQWLNESADSGDEVVFFYSGHGARGKASDGDKELIDEAIVPYECTAESLIWDGDLKQMFSDFETTRIIFIFDSCYAGGMTDLKADGRIVVMACSESGLSYESSAWENGQFTYYFVDQGILLGKADIYDHDGDKETSDVVIEEAFDYAKANCQYQTPTISDSFENDLLP
;
A
#
# COMPACT_ATOMS: atom_id res chain seq x y z
N MET A 1 21.10 -11.40 -6.38
CA MET A 1 19.75 -11.93 -6.08
C MET A 1 19.10 -10.92 -5.14
N ARG A 2 18.11 -10.15 -5.60
CA ARG A 2 17.47 -9.08 -4.81
C ARG A 2 16.62 -9.74 -3.72
N LEU A 3 16.85 -9.40 -2.45
CA LEU A 3 16.19 -10.06 -1.31
C LEU A 3 14.66 -10.00 -1.40
N LEU A 4 14.09 -8.89 -1.89
CA LEU A 4 12.64 -8.73 -2.01
C LEU A 4 12.01 -9.79 -2.92
N MET A 5 12.62 -10.06 -4.08
CA MET A 5 12.11 -11.05 -5.03
C MET A 5 12.01 -12.45 -4.42
N VAL A 6 12.98 -12.82 -3.59
CA VAL A 6 12.98 -14.13 -2.91
C VAL A 6 11.83 -14.23 -1.90
N HIS A 7 11.56 -13.15 -1.16
CA HIS A 7 10.48 -13.15 -0.17
C HIS A 7 9.10 -13.10 -0.84
N LEU A 8 8.96 -12.36 -1.96
CA LEU A 8 7.72 -12.34 -2.73
C LEU A 8 7.44 -13.70 -3.38
N GLN A 9 8.47 -14.39 -3.89
CA GLN A 9 8.30 -15.74 -4.40
C GLN A 9 7.87 -16.71 -3.29
N TRP A 10 8.53 -16.67 -2.13
CA TRP A 10 8.12 -17.48 -0.97
C TRP A 10 6.67 -17.19 -0.56
N LEU A 11 6.27 -15.91 -0.56
CA LEU A 11 4.91 -15.50 -0.22
C LEU A 11 3.89 -16.05 -1.23
N ASN A 12 4.20 -15.97 -2.52
CA ASN A 12 3.37 -16.55 -3.58
C ASN A 12 3.22 -18.06 -3.42
N GLU A 13 4.32 -18.78 -3.16
CA GLU A 13 4.31 -20.23 -2.94
C GLU A 13 3.58 -20.66 -1.65
N SER A 14 3.29 -19.71 -0.75
CA SER A 14 2.64 -19.98 0.54
C SER A 14 1.16 -19.57 0.58
N ALA A 15 0.69 -18.78 -0.39
CA ALA A 15 -0.67 -18.25 -0.43
C ALA A 15 -1.52 -19.02 -1.44
N ASP A 16 -2.67 -19.54 -0.98
CA ASP A 16 -3.65 -20.22 -1.83
C ASP A 16 -4.79 -19.25 -2.22
N SER A 17 -5.63 -19.67 -3.18
CA SER A 17 -6.78 -18.86 -3.66
C SER A 17 -7.78 -18.36 -2.61
N GLY A 18 -7.80 -18.94 -1.41
CA GLY A 18 -8.67 -18.52 -0.30
C GLY A 18 -8.05 -17.48 0.65
N ASP A 19 -6.76 -17.19 0.48
CA ASP A 19 -6.01 -16.33 1.41
C ASP A 19 -6.11 -14.85 1.04
N GLU A 20 -5.73 -14.00 1.99
CA GLU A 20 -5.51 -12.57 1.78
C GLU A 20 -4.02 -12.26 1.92
N VAL A 21 -3.51 -11.42 1.02
CA VAL A 21 -2.10 -11.03 1.03
C VAL A 21 -1.99 -9.55 1.34
N VAL A 22 -1.16 -9.20 2.32
CA VAL A 22 -0.83 -7.80 2.64
C VAL A 22 0.61 -7.54 2.26
N PHE A 23 0.82 -6.55 1.40
CA PHE A 23 2.13 -6.00 1.08
C PHE A 23 2.22 -4.58 1.63
N PHE A 24 3.08 -4.38 2.63
CA PHE A 24 3.32 -3.08 3.24
C PHE A 24 4.77 -2.64 2.95
N TYR A 25 4.93 -1.46 2.37
CA TYR A 25 6.23 -0.83 2.12
C TYR A 25 6.27 0.56 2.74
N SER A 26 7.29 0.82 3.57
CA SER A 26 7.66 2.15 4.02
C SER A 26 9.13 2.40 3.71
N GLY A 27 9.41 3.50 3.02
CA GLY A 27 10.76 3.82 2.56
C GLY A 27 10.76 4.87 1.46
N HIS A 28 11.88 4.95 0.72
CA HIS A 28 11.98 5.89 -0.39
C HIS A 28 11.16 5.43 -1.60
N GLY A 29 10.54 6.40 -2.26
CA GLY A 29 9.97 6.23 -3.60
C GLY A 29 10.81 6.98 -4.62
N ALA A 30 10.91 6.43 -5.82
CA ALA A 30 11.53 7.06 -6.97
C ALA A 30 10.50 7.20 -8.09
N ARG A 31 10.78 8.11 -9.02
CA ARG A 31 10.01 8.27 -10.25
C ARG A 31 10.94 8.45 -11.43
N GLY A 32 10.60 7.93 -12.60
CA GLY A 32 11.49 7.92 -13.74
C GLY A 32 10.81 7.44 -15.01
N LYS A 33 11.60 7.17 -16.04
CA LYS A 33 11.11 6.46 -17.22
C LYS A 33 11.55 5.02 -17.11
N ALA A 34 10.60 4.11 -17.04
CA ALA A 34 10.81 2.69 -17.08
C ALA A 34 10.36 2.12 -18.43
N SER A 35 10.63 0.82 -18.61
CA SER A 35 10.14 0.03 -19.72
C SER A 35 9.67 -1.29 -19.12
N ASP A 36 8.65 -1.21 -18.28
CA ASP A 36 8.15 -2.26 -17.39
C ASP A 36 6.80 -2.86 -17.85
N GLY A 37 6.36 -2.50 -19.06
CA GLY A 37 5.27 -3.20 -19.75
C GLY A 37 4.02 -2.37 -19.97
N ASP A 38 4.07 -1.09 -19.63
CA ASP A 38 2.94 -0.18 -19.70
C ASP A 38 3.22 0.99 -20.71
N LYS A 39 2.42 2.07 -20.71
CA LYS A 39 2.65 3.26 -21.57
C LYS A 39 2.72 4.57 -20.79
N GLU A 40 3.04 4.51 -19.50
CA GLU A 40 3.20 5.69 -18.68
C GLU A 40 4.38 6.55 -19.16
N LEU A 41 4.23 7.86 -18.99
CA LEU A 41 5.30 8.80 -19.32
C LEU A 41 6.35 8.89 -18.21
N ILE A 42 5.91 8.60 -16.98
CA ILE A 42 6.67 8.56 -15.76
C ILE A 42 6.11 7.42 -14.93
N ASP A 43 6.99 6.52 -14.53
CA ASP A 43 6.71 5.36 -13.68
C ASP A 43 7.23 5.61 -12.27
N GLU A 44 6.63 4.93 -11.31
CA GLU A 44 6.99 4.99 -9.91
C GLU A 44 7.69 3.70 -9.46
N ALA A 45 8.60 3.83 -8.50
CA ALA A 45 9.34 2.69 -7.98
C ALA A 45 9.53 2.76 -6.48
N ILE A 46 9.55 1.60 -5.84
CA ILE A 46 10.14 1.46 -4.51
C ILE A 46 11.67 1.41 -4.64
N VAL A 47 12.37 1.88 -3.62
CA VAL A 47 13.84 1.91 -3.58
C VAL A 47 14.34 0.88 -2.59
N PRO A 48 14.82 -0.29 -3.05
CA PRO A 48 15.45 -1.26 -2.18
C PRO A 48 16.72 -0.72 -1.52
N TYR A 49 17.20 -1.45 -0.51
CA TYR A 49 18.40 -1.10 0.25
C TYR A 49 19.65 -0.86 -0.62
N GLU A 50 19.76 -1.56 -1.75
CA GLU A 50 20.88 -1.38 -2.69
C GLU A 50 20.99 0.06 -3.22
N CYS A 51 19.88 0.80 -3.29
CA CYS A 51 19.83 2.23 -3.60
C CYS A 51 20.58 2.61 -4.90
N THR A 52 20.50 1.77 -5.93
CA THR A 52 21.03 2.06 -7.27
C THR A 52 19.89 2.22 -8.28
N ALA A 53 20.16 2.94 -9.39
CA ALA A 53 19.18 3.08 -10.47
C ALA A 53 18.77 1.71 -11.05
N GLU A 54 19.69 0.75 -11.09
CA GLU A 54 19.41 -0.60 -11.57
C GLU A 54 18.58 -1.40 -10.56
N SER A 55 18.66 -1.11 -9.25
CA SER A 55 17.96 -1.86 -8.21
C SER A 55 16.53 -1.41 -7.96
N LEU A 56 16.07 -0.30 -8.55
CA LEU A 56 14.69 0.13 -8.47
C LEU A 56 13.74 -1.01 -8.87
N ILE A 57 12.61 -1.06 -8.20
CA ILE A 57 11.53 -2.00 -8.51
C ILE A 57 10.34 -1.15 -8.87
N TRP A 58 10.07 -1.09 -10.17
CA TRP A 58 9.00 -0.29 -10.74
C TRP A 58 7.64 -0.90 -10.40
N ASP A 59 6.59 -0.11 -10.43
CA ASP A 59 5.24 -0.58 -10.17
C ASP A 59 4.77 -1.60 -11.21
N GLY A 60 5.20 -1.51 -12.47
CA GLY A 60 5.03 -2.57 -13.46
C GLY A 60 5.79 -3.87 -13.10
N ASP A 61 6.99 -3.77 -12.52
CA ASP A 61 7.70 -4.95 -11.99
C ASP A 61 6.92 -5.59 -10.83
N LEU A 62 6.40 -4.78 -9.90
CA LEU A 62 5.58 -5.27 -8.80
C LEU A 62 4.30 -5.94 -9.33
N LYS A 63 3.61 -5.31 -10.27
CA LYS A 63 2.43 -5.89 -10.93
C LYS A 63 2.72 -7.26 -11.53
N GLN A 64 3.86 -7.42 -12.22
CA GLN A 64 4.28 -8.71 -12.77
C GLN A 64 4.64 -9.72 -11.67
N MET A 65 5.22 -9.30 -10.55
CA MET A 65 5.51 -10.20 -9.42
C MET A 65 4.23 -10.70 -8.73
N PHE A 66 3.20 -9.86 -8.65
CA PHE A 66 1.93 -10.18 -8.03
C PHE A 66 0.90 -10.77 -9.01
N SER A 67 1.22 -10.93 -10.31
CA SER A 67 0.27 -11.51 -11.28
C SER A 67 0.07 -13.00 -11.12
N ASP A 68 1.04 -13.68 -10.50
CA ASP A 68 1.10 -15.14 -10.42
C ASP A 68 0.50 -15.68 -9.10
N PHE A 69 -0.04 -14.80 -8.25
CA PHE A 69 -0.73 -15.19 -7.03
C PHE A 69 -2.07 -15.85 -7.36
N GLU A 70 -2.37 -16.96 -6.67
CA GLU A 70 -3.66 -17.65 -6.83
C GLU A 70 -4.83 -16.83 -6.27
N THR A 71 -4.60 -16.05 -5.22
CA THR A 71 -5.59 -15.12 -4.67
C THR A 71 -5.53 -13.78 -5.38
N THR A 72 -6.71 -13.21 -5.64
CA THR A 72 -6.84 -11.82 -6.08
C THR A 72 -6.95 -10.84 -4.92
N ARG A 73 -7.17 -11.33 -3.69
CA ARG A 73 -7.38 -10.53 -2.47
C ARG A 73 -6.06 -10.01 -1.93
N ILE A 74 -5.59 -8.89 -2.49
CA ILE A 74 -4.27 -8.32 -2.16
C ILE A 74 -4.40 -6.85 -1.76
N ILE A 75 -3.89 -6.52 -0.57
CA ILE A 75 -3.84 -5.16 -0.03
C ILE A 75 -2.41 -4.66 -0.14
N PHE A 76 -2.22 -3.59 -0.90
CA PHE A 76 -0.96 -2.88 -1.03
C PHE A 76 -1.01 -1.59 -0.22
N ILE A 77 0.02 -1.36 0.60
CA ILE A 77 0.15 -0.14 1.40
C ILE A 77 1.53 0.45 1.17
N PHE A 78 1.57 1.68 0.65
CA PHE A 78 2.80 2.40 0.32
C PHE A 78 2.92 3.68 1.14
N ASP A 79 3.82 3.69 2.12
CA ASP A 79 4.30 4.89 2.80
C ASP A 79 5.63 5.36 2.20
N SER A 80 5.55 5.95 1.01
CA SER A 80 6.69 6.49 0.27
C SER A 80 6.31 7.73 -0.53
N CYS A 81 7.30 8.56 -0.89
CA CYS A 81 7.08 9.65 -1.85
C CYS A 81 6.63 9.10 -3.21
N TYR A 82 5.86 9.91 -3.96
CA TYR A 82 5.30 9.56 -5.27
C TYR A 82 4.36 8.35 -5.26
N ALA A 83 4.04 7.77 -4.09
CA ALA A 83 3.31 6.50 -3.99
C ALA A 83 2.00 6.48 -4.77
N GLY A 84 1.32 7.62 -4.93
CA GLY A 84 0.07 7.74 -5.69
C GLY A 84 0.14 7.32 -7.16
N GLY A 85 1.35 7.11 -7.70
CA GLY A 85 1.60 6.59 -9.03
C GLY A 85 1.69 5.07 -9.14
N MET A 86 1.63 4.32 -8.02
CA MET A 86 1.63 2.84 -7.98
C MET A 86 0.33 2.21 -8.53
N THR A 87 -0.26 2.83 -9.56
CA THR A 87 -1.59 2.52 -10.07
C THR A 87 -1.62 1.27 -10.93
N ASP A 88 -0.46 0.81 -11.37
CA ASP A 88 -0.33 -0.39 -12.18
C ASP A 88 -0.70 -1.67 -11.42
N LEU A 89 -0.70 -1.61 -10.09
CA LEU A 89 -1.11 -2.70 -9.18
C LEU A 89 -2.63 -2.89 -9.08
N LYS A 90 -3.43 -1.93 -9.56
CA LYS A 90 -4.90 -2.00 -9.52
C LYS A 90 -5.41 -3.18 -10.34
N ALA A 91 -6.22 -4.03 -9.70
CA ALA A 91 -6.99 -5.07 -10.37
C ALA A 91 -8.16 -5.49 -9.47
N ASP A 92 -9.10 -6.26 -10.01
CA ASP A 92 -10.22 -6.83 -9.25
C ASP A 92 -9.70 -7.61 -8.03
N GLY A 93 -10.32 -7.40 -6.88
CA GLY A 93 -9.92 -7.97 -5.58
C GLY A 93 -8.78 -7.24 -4.87
N ARG A 94 -8.26 -6.12 -5.41
CA ARG A 94 -7.11 -5.41 -4.82
C ARG A 94 -7.47 -4.07 -4.22
N ILE A 95 -6.80 -3.75 -3.12
CA ILE A 95 -6.77 -2.41 -2.53
C ILE A 95 -5.35 -1.87 -2.63
N VAL A 96 -5.20 -0.63 -3.09
CA VAL A 96 -3.91 0.07 -3.15
C VAL A 96 -4.03 1.37 -2.37
N VAL A 97 -3.45 1.39 -1.16
CA VAL A 97 -3.42 2.54 -0.26
C VAL A 97 -2.06 3.21 -0.32
N MET A 98 -2.04 4.52 -0.52
CA MET A 98 -0.82 5.29 -0.80
C MET A 98 -0.77 6.56 0.05
N ALA A 99 0.38 6.85 0.65
CA ALA A 99 0.56 7.96 1.58
C ALA A 99 0.44 9.35 0.95
N CYS A 100 0.64 9.46 -0.36
CA CYS A 100 0.60 10.73 -1.09
C CYS A 100 0.10 10.55 -2.52
N SER A 101 -0.18 11.65 -3.22
CA SER A 101 -0.46 11.64 -4.66
C SER A 101 0.77 11.27 -5.49
N GLU A 102 0.58 10.99 -6.79
CA GLU A 102 1.62 10.62 -7.77
C GLU A 102 2.80 11.61 -7.81
N SER A 103 2.53 12.91 -7.63
CA SER A 103 3.57 13.96 -7.56
C SER A 103 3.84 14.46 -6.14
N GLY A 104 3.21 13.84 -5.14
CA GLY A 104 3.31 14.20 -3.73
C GLY A 104 4.52 13.61 -3.04
N LEU A 105 4.77 14.08 -1.82
CA LEU A 105 5.78 13.54 -0.92
C LEU A 105 5.10 12.89 0.28
N SER A 106 5.74 11.85 0.82
CA SER A 106 5.43 11.34 2.15
C SER A 106 6.43 11.91 3.17
N TYR A 107 5.99 12.12 4.40
CA TYR A 107 6.78 12.76 5.46
C TYR A 107 7.00 11.82 6.63
N GLU A 108 8.19 11.87 7.21
CA GLU A 108 8.54 11.16 8.44
C GLU A 108 9.04 12.13 9.51
N SER A 109 8.87 11.76 10.77
CA SER A 109 9.36 12.56 11.90
C SER A 109 9.60 11.68 13.11
N SER A 110 10.66 12.00 13.86
CA SER A 110 10.91 11.38 15.18
C SER A 110 9.75 11.56 16.17
N ALA A 111 8.90 12.57 15.98
CA ALA A 111 7.70 12.77 16.82
C ALA A 111 6.63 11.69 16.62
N TRP A 112 6.62 11.03 15.45
CA TRP A 112 5.69 9.94 15.13
C TRP A 112 6.34 8.56 15.28
N GLU A 113 7.67 8.50 15.31
CA GLU A 113 8.46 7.26 15.22
C GLU A 113 8.14 6.44 13.95
N ASN A 114 7.51 7.07 12.96
CA ASN A 114 6.96 6.51 11.73
C ASN A 114 6.85 7.60 10.64
N GLY A 115 6.48 7.19 9.42
CA GLY A 115 5.87 8.10 8.45
C GLY A 115 4.55 8.66 8.98
N GLN A 116 4.22 9.90 8.65
CA GLN A 116 2.96 10.56 9.06
C GLN A 116 1.75 9.73 8.64
N PHE A 117 1.82 9.08 7.47
CA PHE A 117 0.74 8.26 6.97
C PHE A 117 0.62 6.98 7.82
N THR A 118 1.70 6.22 7.97
CA THR A 118 1.73 5.01 8.80
C THR A 118 1.27 5.29 10.23
N TYR A 119 1.69 6.41 10.83
CA TYR A 119 1.28 6.78 12.17
C TYR A 119 -0.24 6.92 12.30
N TYR A 120 -0.91 7.59 11.35
CA TYR A 120 -2.36 7.74 11.43
C TYR A 120 -3.13 6.51 10.92
N PHE A 121 -2.64 5.85 9.87
CA PHE A 121 -3.28 4.70 9.26
C PHE A 121 -3.16 3.44 10.15
N VAL A 122 -1.94 3.04 10.50
CA VAL A 122 -1.67 1.81 11.26
C VAL A 122 -1.78 2.06 12.76
N ASP A 123 -0.94 2.93 13.32
CA ASP A 123 -0.84 3.03 14.79
C ASP A 123 -2.11 3.59 15.40
N GLN A 124 -2.56 4.76 14.95
CA GLN A 124 -3.74 5.40 15.51
C GLN A 124 -5.02 4.77 14.99
N GLY A 125 -5.13 4.57 13.67
CA GLY A 125 -6.32 4.08 13.01
C GLY A 125 -6.62 2.64 13.42
N ILE A 126 -5.80 1.70 12.94
CA ILE A 126 -6.01 0.25 13.11
C ILE A 126 -5.67 -0.21 14.54
N LEU A 127 -4.44 -0.01 15.01
CA LEU A 127 -3.96 -0.64 16.26
C LEU A 127 -4.58 -0.04 17.52
N LEU A 128 -4.86 1.27 17.53
CA LEU A 128 -5.54 1.93 18.64
C LEU A 128 -7.05 2.08 18.42
N GLY A 129 -7.59 1.59 17.30
CA GLY A 129 -9.02 1.63 16.99
C GLY A 129 -9.59 3.05 16.87
N LYS A 130 -8.79 4.07 16.54
CA LYS A 130 -9.31 5.45 16.44
C LYS A 130 -10.05 5.72 15.14
N ALA A 131 -9.90 4.84 14.17
CA ALA A 131 -10.60 4.88 12.91
C ALA A 131 -11.95 4.14 12.95
N ASP A 132 -12.26 3.45 14.04
CA ASP A 132 -13.48 2.68 14.24
C ASP A 132 -14.69 3.60 14.40
N ILE A 133 -15.41 3.83 13.30
CA ILE A 133 -16.58 4.69 13.23
C ILE A 133 -17.85 3.85 13.10
N TYR A 134 -17.79 2.73 12.39
CA TYR A 134 -18.92 1.85 12.11
C TYR A 134 -18.70 0.45 12.70
N ASP A 135 -19.71 -0.02 13.42
CA ASP A 135 -19.79 -1.37 13.97
C ASP A 135 -20.25 -2.34 12.86
N HIS A 136 -19.32 -3.14 12.33
CA HIS A 136 -19.52 -4.05 11.20
C HIS A 136 -19.89 -5.48 11.63
N ASP A 137 -19.48 -5.91 12.83
CA ASP A 137 -19.72 -7.27 13.32
C ASP A 137 -20.75 -7.37 14.47
N GLY A 138 -21.19 -6.23 15.01
CA GLY A 138 -22.14 -6.12 16.11
C GLY A 138 -21.51 -6.25 17.50
N ASP A 139 -20.19 -6.41 17.60
CA ASP A 139 -19.42 -6.47 18.83
C ASP A 139 -18.76 -5.13 19.17
N LYS A 140 -19.39 -4.39 20.09
CA LYS A 140 -18.92 -3.07 20.53
C LYS A 140 -17.75 -3.10 21.50
N GLU A 141 -17.31 -4.27 21.92
CA GLU A 141 -16.23 -4.41 22.90
C GLU A 141 -14.86 -4.54 22.23
N THR A 142 -14.83 -4.86 20.93
CA THR A 142 -13.61 -4.95 20.12
C THR A 142 -13.66 -3.99 18.96
N SER A 143 -12.48 -3.63 18.46
CA SER A 143 -12.39 -2.75 17.30
C SER A 143 -12.31 -3.57 16.02
N ASP A 144 -13.11 -3.19 15.02
CA ASP A 144 -13.27 -3.87 13.73
C ASP A 144 -12.95 -2.95 12.54
N VAL A 145 -11.97 -2.06 12.73
CA VAL A 145 -11.52 -1.08 11.71
C VAL A 145 -11.26 -1.74 10.36
N VAL A 146 -11.92 -1.22 9.33
CA VAL A 146 -11.68 -1.59 7.93
C VAL A 146 -10.63 -0.68 7.27
N ILE A 147 -10.08 -1.09 6.13
CA ILE A 147 -9.00 -0.37 5.45
C ILE A 147 -9.42 1.06 5.10
N GLU A 148 -10.67 1.26 4.73
CA GLU A 148 -11.21 2.53 4.29
C GLU A 148 -11.47 3.47 5.47
N GLU A 149 -11.87 2.94 6.63
CA GLU A 149 -11.91 3.70 7.87
C GLU A 149 -10.53 4.17 8.29
N ALA A 150 -9.55 3.26 8.28
CA ALA A 150 -8.16 3.60 8.54
C ALA A 150 -7.63 4.65 7.54
N PHE A 151 -8.01 4.52 6.27
CA PHE A 151 -7.65 5.47 5.21
C PHE A 151 -8.29 6.83 5.44
N ASP A 152 -9.59 6.90 5.72
CA ASP A 152 -10.32 8.14 5.98
C ASP A 152 -9.77 8.86 7.21
N TYR A 153 -9.44 8.10 8.26
CA TYR A 153 -8.77 8.63 9.44
C TYR A 153 -7.39 9.19 9.09
N ALA A 154 -6.57 8.46 8.34
CA ALA A 154 -5.26 8.95 7.90
C ALA A 154 -5.37 10.20 7.04
N LYS A 155 -6.31 10.22 6.09
CA LYS A 155 -6.57 11.35 5.18
C LYS A 155 -7.04 12.59 5.92
N ALA A 156 -7.84 12.44 6.98
CA ALA A 156 -8.31 13.55 7.79
C ALA A 156 -7.20 14.17 8.67
N ASN A 157 -6.16 13.41 9.03
CA ASN A 157 -5.13 13.82 9.97
C ASN A 157 -3.77 14.16 9.33
N CYS A 158 -3.49 13.67 8.12
CA CYS A 158 -2.32 14.06 7.34
C CYS A 158 -2.42 15.55 6.94
N GLN A 159 -1.35 16.32 7.17
CA GLN A 159 -1.37 17.77 6.94
C GLN A 159 -0.57 18.23 5.74
N TYR A 160 0.47 17.47 5.37
CA TYR A 160 1.44 17.89 4.34
C TYR A 160 1.49 16.97 3.13
N GLN A 161 0.76 15.86 3.20
CA GLN A 161 0.64 14.84 2.18
C GLN A 161 -0.84 14.57 1.91
N THR A 162 -1.12 14.01 0.74
CA THR A 162 -2.47 13.74 0.26
C THR A 162 -2.62 12.24 0.07
N PRO A 163 -3.02 11.46 1.09
CA PRO A 163 -3.24 10.04 0.94
C PRO A 163 -4.26 9.74 -0.16
N THR A 164 -4.01 8.70 -0.93
CA THR A 164 -4.90 8.21 -1.99
C THR A 164 -5.16 6.72 -1.81
N ILE A 165 -6.33 6.28 -2.26
CA ILE A 165 -6.73 4.88 -2.24
C ILE A 165 -7.31 4.53 -3.60
N SER A 166 -7.03 3.32 -4.04
CA SER A 166 -7.80 2.64 -5.08
C SER A 166 -8.34 1.37 -4.48
N ASP A 167 -9.63 1.20 -4.60
CA ASP A 167 -10.33 0.06 -4.04
C ASP A 167 -11.09 -0.64 -5.16
N SER A 168 -10.82 -1.92 -5.32
CA SER A 168 -11.49 -2.81 -6.26
C SER A 168 -11.80 -4.14 -5.58
N PHE A 169 -11.97 -4.11 -4.26
CA PHE A 169 -12.45 -5.24 -3.48
C PHE A 169 -13.97 -5.34 -3.66
N GLU A 170 -14.46 -6.51 -4.08
CA GLU A 170 -15.90 -6.72 -4.19
C GLU A 170 -16.44 -7.32 -2.90
N ASN A 171 -17.57 -6.78 -2.42
CA ASN A 171 -18.23 -7.20 -1.18
C ASN A 171 -17.36 -7.02 0.07
N ASP A 172 -16.54 -5.97 0.12
CA ASP A 172 -16.00 -5.51 1.40
C ASP A 172 -17.12 -5.00 2.32
N LEU A 173 -16.77 -4.68 3.57
CA LEU A 173 -17.71 -4.33 4.63
C LEU A 173 -18.30 -2.91 4.49
N LEU A 174 -18.08 -2.24 3.35
CA LEU A 174 -18.65 -0.94 3.05
C LEU A 174 -19.78 -1.02 1.99
N PRO A 175 -20.75 -0.08 2.06
CA PRO A 175 -21.82 0.04 1.05
C PRO A 175 -21.36 0.64 -0.29
#